data_AF-A0A853BVD2-F1
#
_entry.id   AF-A0A853BVD2-F1
#
_cell.length_a   1.000
_cell.length_b   1.000
_cell.length_c   1.000
_cell.angle_alpha   90.00
_cell.angle_beta   90.00
_cell.angle_gamma   90.00
#
_symmetry.space_group_name_H-M   'P 1'
#
loop_
_entity.id
_entity.type
_entity.pdbx_description
1 polymer ?
#
loop_
_entity_poly.entity_id
_entity_poly.type
_entity_poly.pdbx_seq_one_letter_code
_entity_poly.pdbx_strand_id
1 'polypeptide(L)'
;MARPDRPRRADVEIEAGATAEEVTFHGRPSVVPGFTGDPDPESAHGGDRRNLPERVEPGTTYHDVRVDYRIAGRVAEDGGTEDPGADRGGPAERGPAD
;
A
#
# COMPACT_ATOMS: atom_id res chain seq x y z
N MET A 1 0.03 -9.66 7.93
CA MET A 1 0.24 -9.02 9.25
C MET A 1 -1.13 -8.66 9.82
N ALA A 2 -1.32 -8.91 11.12
CA ALA A 2 -2.50 -8.43 11.84
C ALA A 2 -2.63 -6.90 11.70
N ARG A 3 -3.84 -6.37 11.87
CA ARG A 3 -4.06 -4.92 11.82
C ARG A 3 -3.22 -4.27 12.91
N PRO A 4 -2.34 -3.31 12.56
CA PRO A 4 -1.54 -2.62 13.56
C PRO A 4 -2.44 -1.69 14.39
N ASP A 5 -2.06 -1.44 15.64
CA ASP A 5 -2.58 -0.30 16.39
C ASP A 5 -2.32 1.00 15.62
N ARG A 6 -3.14 2.01 15.88
CA ARG A 6 -2.97 3.31 15.21
C ARG A 6 -1.63 3.92 15.63
N PRO A 7 -0.71 4.22 14.69
CA PRO A 7 0.54 4.88 15.04
C PRO A 7 0.24 6.28 15.57
N ARG A 8 0.87 6.65 16.71
CA ARG A 8 0.61 7.95 17.37
C ARG A 8 0.98 9.16 16.52
N ARG A 9 1.82 8.99 15.52
CA ARG A 9 2.41 10.05 14.71
C ARG A 9 2.08 9.94 13.22
N ALA A 10 1.08 9.15 12.85
CA ALA A 10 0.64 9.08 11.46
C ALA A 10 -0.01 10.41 11.04
N ASP A 11 0.47 10.99 9.94
CA ASP A 11 -0.14 12.17 9.32
C ASP A 11 -1.35 11.77 8.47
N VAL A 12 -1.29 10.58 7.88
CA VAL A 12 -2.34 10.01 7.05
C VAL A 12 -2.68 8.60 7.53
N GLU A 13 -3.98 8.32 7.62
CA GLU A 13 -4.53 7.02 7.94
C GLU A 13 -5.69 6.70 6.99
N ILE A 14 -5.67 5.50 6.42
CA ILE A 14 -6.74 4.95 5.58
C ILE A 14 -7.19 3.64 6.20
N GLU A 15 -8.50 3.53 6.43
CA GLU A 15 -9.14 2.31 6.90
C GLU A 15 -10.15 1.81 5.87
N ALA A 16 -10.19 0.49 5.70
CA ALA A 16 -11.18 -0.17 4.86
C ALA A 16 -11.75 -1.38 5.60
N GLY A 17 -13.07 -1.56 5.53
CA GLY A 17 -13.77 -2.65 6.18
C GLY A 17 -14.74 -3.33 5.23
N ALA A 18 -14.82 -4.66 5.28
CA ALA A 18 -15.79 -5.45 4.55
C ALA A 18 -16.43 -6.48 5.48
N THR A 19 -17.75 -6.65 5.36
CA THR A 19 -18.53 -7.64 6.12
C THR A 19 -19.42 -8.44 5.20
N ALA A 20 -19.62 -9.72 5.53
CA ALA A 20 -20.57 -10.58 4.84
C ALA A 20 -21.20 -11.57 5.84
N GLU A 21 -22.50 -11.79 5.71
CA GLU A 21 -23.19 -12.86 6.45
C GLU A 21 -22.73 -14.23 5.96
N GLU A 22 -22.59 -14.39 4.64
CA GLU A 22 -22.07 -15.59 3.99
C GLU A 22 -21.15 -15.22 2.81
N VAL A 23 -20.06 -15.94 2.64
CA VAL A 23 -19.17 -15.81 1.47
C VAL A 23 -18.59 -17.16 1.07
N THR A 24 -18.63 -17.47 -0.22
CA THR A 24 -18.02 -18.67 -0.81
C THR A 24 -16.96 -18.26 -1.80
N PHE A 25 -15.72 -18.70 -1.57
CA PHE A 25 -14.62 -18.43 -2.49
C PHE A 25 -14.54 -19.57 -3.51
N HIS A 26 -14.72 -19.26 -4.81
CA HIS A 26 -14.59 -20.26 -5.87
C HIS A 26 -13.13 -20.61 -6.21
N GLY A 27 -12.19 -19.77 -5.79
CA GLY A 27 -10.75 -19.97 -5.93
C GLY A 27 -10.00 -19.23 -4.84
N ARG A 28 -8.72 -19.54 -4.66
CA ARG A 28 -7.88 -18.84 -3.68
C ARG A 28 -7.54 -17.43 -4.19
N PRO A 29 -7.92 -16.36 -3.47
CA PRO A 29 -7.58 -15.01 -3.87
C PRO A 29 -6.06 -14.79 -3.75
N SER A 30 -5.49 -14.11 -4.75
CA SER A 30 -4.13 -13.57 -4.69
C SER A 30 -4.23 -12.10 -4.32
N VAL A 31 -3.62 -11.72 -3.20
CA VAL A 31 -3.61 -10.33 -2.72
C VAL A 31 -2.17 -9.85 -2.72
N VAL A 32 -1.89 -8.81 -3.51
CA VAL A 32 -0.60 -8.14 -3.56
C VAL A 32 -0.82 -6.69 -3.15
N PRO A 33 -0.45 -6.28 -1.92
CA PRO A 33 -0.49 -4.88 -1.54
C PRO A 33 0.59 -4.12 -2.32
N GLY A 34 0.19 -3.04 -3.00
CA GLY A 34 1.09 -2.10 -3.65
C GLY A 34 1.08 -0.77 -2.91
N PHE A 35 2.27 -0.26 -2.60
CA PHE A 35 2.46 1.08 -2.04
C PHE A 35 3.38 1.86 -2.96
N THR A 36 3.01 3.11 -3.23
CA THR A 36 3.85 4.07 -3.96
C THR A 36 4.24 5.19 -3.00
N GLY A 37 5.54 5.46 -2.88
CA GLY A 37 6.15 6.37 -1.90
C GLY A 37 7.20 5.65 -1.07
N ASP A 38 8.20 6.36 -0.53
CA ASP A 38 9.16 5.80 0.42
C ASP A 38 8.46 5.67 1.78
N PRO A 39 8.07 4.46 2.21
CA PRO A 39 7.46 4.31 3.51
C PRO A 39 8.55 4.57 4.55
N ASP A 40 8.41 5.66 5.30
CA ASP A 40 9.18 5.87 6.52
C ASP A 40 9.06 4.59 7.40
N PRO A 41 10.12 4.16 8.12
CA PRO A 41 10.06 3.00 9.01
C PRO A 41 8.91 3.03 10.05
N GLU A 42 8.28 4.18 10.29
CA GLU A 42 7.07 4.30 11.10
C GLU A 42 5.74 3.98 10.36
N SER A 43 5.81 3.64 9.07
CA SER A 43 4.63 3.25 8.28
C SER A 43 4.14 1.86 8.69
N ALA A 44 2.86 1.75 9.02
CA ALA A 44 2.25 0.53 9.50
C ALA A 44 1.08 0.12 8.59
N HIS A 45 1.07 -1.14 8.16
CA HIS A 45 -0.05 -1.70 7.40
C HIS A 45 -0.38 -3.12 7.85
N GLY A 46 -1.64 -3.50 7.76
CA GLY A 46 -2.09 -4.83 8.11
C GLY A 46 -3.60 -4.95 8.17
N GLY A 47 -4.08 -6.16 8.32
CA GLY A 47 -5.50 -6.42 8.42
C GLY A 47 -5.84 -7.56 9.36
N ASP A 48 -6.98 -7.41 10.01
CA ASP A 48 -7.56 -8.40 10.88
C ASP A 48 -8.73 -9.07 10.18
N ARG A 49 -8.94 -10.34 10.52
CA ARG A 49 -9.99 -11.17 9.96
C ARG A 49 -10.73 -11.88 11.08
N ARG A 50 -12.06 -11.82 11.03
CA ARG A 50 -12.94 -12.64 11.85
C ARG A 50 -13.59 -13.71 10.99
N ASN A 51 -13.62 -14.94 11.51
CA ASN A 51 -14.21 -16.12 10.86
C ASN A 51 -13.70 -16.41 9.44
N LEU A 52 -12.50 -15.91 9.12
CA LEU A 52 -11.85 -16.15 7.84
C LEU A 52 -10.37 -16.48 8.08
N PRO A 53 -9.90 -17.66 7.67
CA PRO A 53 -8.50 -18.04 7.84
C PRO A 53 -7.58 -17.16 6.98
N GLU A 54 -6.28 -17.21 7.28
CA GLU A 54 -5.27 -16.53 6.45
C GLU A 54 -5.29 -17.03 5.00
N ARG A 55 -5.49 -18.34 4.82
CA ARG A 55 -5.69 -19.00 3.53
C ARG A 55 -7.06 -19.66 3.49
N VAL A 56 -7.93 -19.15 2.63
CA VAL A 56 -9.28 -19.70 2.42
C VAL A 56 -9.22 -20.98 1.59
N GLU A 57 -10.19 -21.86 1.83
CA GLU A 57 -10.37 -23.09 1.07
C GLU A 57 -11.47 -22.91 0.02
N PRO A 58 -11.18 -23.17 -1.28
CA PRO A 58 -12.19 -23.07 -2.33
C PRO A 58 -13.41 -23.95 -2.06
N GLY A 59 -14.59 -23.44 -2.38
CA GLY A 59 -15.87 -24.13 -2.19
C GLY A 59 -16.39 -24.17 -0.75
N THR A 60 -15.62 -23.67 0.23
CA THR A 60 -16.09 -23.52 1.61
C THR A 60 -16.89 -22.22 1.74
N THR A 61 -18.03 -22.31 2.41
CA THR A 61 -18.83 -21.13 2.80
C THR A 61 -18.44 -20.71 4.20
N TYR A 62 -18.07 -19.45 4.34
CA TYR A 62 -17.72 -18.83 5.62
C TYR A 62 -18.86 -17.91 6.04
N HIS A 63 -19.14 -17.86 7.35
CA HIS A 63 -20.26 -17.12 7.92
C HIS A 63 -19.77 -16.04 8.90
N ASP A 64 -20.54 -14.96 9.02
CA ASP A 64 -20.22 -13.80 9.87
C ASP A 64 -18.77 -13.32 9.67
N VAL A 65 -18.43 -13.06 8.41
CA VAL A 65 -17.08 -12.65 8.01
C VAL A 65 -16.92 -11.15 8.20
N ARG A 66 -15.79 -10.77 8.78
CA ARG A 66 -15.33 -9.38 8.83
C ARG A 66 -13.85 -9.30 8.48
N VAL A 67 -13.50 -8.35 7.64
CA VAL A 67 -12.13 -8.00 7.31
C VAL A 67 -11.96 -6.51 7.51
N ASP A 68 -11.02 -6.12 8.36
CA ASP A 68 -10.64 -4.73 8.58
C ASP A 68 -9.19 -4.56 8.15
N TYR A 69 -8.88 -3.49 7.42
CA TYR A 69 -7.54 -3.16 6.96
C TYR A 69 -7.19 -1.73 7.36
N ARG A 70 -5.93 -1.51 7.74
CA ARG A 70 -5.39 -0.20 8.07
C ARG A 70 -4.09 0.02 7.32
N ILE A 71 -3.95 1.23 6.78
CA ILE A 71 -2.71 1.80 6.28
C ILE A 71 -2.51 3.12 7.02
N ALA A 72 -1.36 3.28 7.67
CA ALA A 72 -1.00 4.53 8.32
C ALA A 72 0.45 4.86 8.01
N GLY A 73 0.71 6.13 7.71
CA GLY A 73 2.03 6.60 7.33
C GLY A 73 2.22 8.08 7.65
N ARG A 74 3.46 8.52 7.52
CA ARG A 74 3.83 9.92 7.59
C ARG A 74 4.02 10.48 6.19
N VAL A 75 3.72 11.77 6.04
CA VAL A 75 4.10 12.50 4.84
C VAL A 75 5.54 12.95 5.06
N ALA A 76 6.46 12.52 4.21
CA ALA A 76 7.81 13.07 4.25
C ALA A 76 7.71 14.58 4.00
N GLU A 77 8.32 15.39 4.86
CA GLU A 77 8.52 16.80 4.54
C GLU A 77 9.39 16.83 3.29
N ASP A 78 8.93 17.48 2.21
CA ASP A 78 9.72 17.69 1.00
C ASP A 78 10.97 18.51 1.36
N GLY A 79 12.01 17.85 1.86
CA GLY A 79 13.37 18.34 1.73
C GLY A 79 13.70 18.24 0.26
N GLY A 80 13.28 19.24 -0.51
CA GLY A 80 13.26 19.24 -1.97
C GLY A 80 14.38 18.41 -2.56
N THR A 81 14.03 17.25 -3.10
CA THR A 81 14.92 16.53 -4.00
C THR A 81 15.00 17.41 -5.25
N GLU A 82 15.97 18.32 -5.28
CA GLU A 82 16.54 18.78 -6.54
C GLU A 82 16.86 17.51 -7.31
N ASP A 83 16.09 17.24 -8.37
CA ASP A 83 16.42 16.24 -9.37
C ASP A 83 17.79 16.64 -9.96
N PRO A 84 18.89 15.92 -9.66
CA PRO A 84 20.20 16.28 -10.20
C PRO A 84 20.32 15.95 -11.71
N GLY A 85 19.23 15.54 -12.36
CA GLY A 85 19.18 15.15 -13.76
C GLY A 85 18.68 16.20 -14.73
N ALA A 86 18.10 17.32 -14.27
CA ALA A 86 17.49 18.33 -15.14
C ALA A 86 18.45 19.45 -15.59
N ASP A 87 19.76 19.18 -15.72
CA ASP A 87 20.63 20.00 -16.57
C ASP A 87 21.80 19.19 -17.15
N ARG A 88 21.53 18.54 -18.29
CA ARG A 88 22.55 18.35 -19.33
C ARG A 88 21.98 18.75 -20.67
N GLY A 89 21.62 20.02 -20.78
CA GLY A 89 21.36 20.70 -22.05
C GLY A 89 22.50 21.65 -22.42
N GLY A 90 23.76 21.18 -22.36
CA GLY A 90 24.91 21.96 -22.83
C GLY A 90 24.81 22.26 -24.34
N PRO A 91 25.26 23.43 -24.80
CA PRO A 91 24.94 23.94 -26.14
C PRO A 91 25.55 23.07 -27.24
N ALA A 92 24.76 22.79 -28.28
CA ALA A 92 25.25 22.13 -29.49
C ALA A 92 26.35 22.99 -30.15
N GLU A 93 27.60 22.54 -30.05
CA GLU A 93 28.69 23.07 -30.85
C GLU A 93 28.37 22.87 -32.34
N ARG A 94 28.15 23.98 -33.06
CA ARG A 94 28.12 23.97 -34.53
C ARG A 94 29.56 23.88 -35.02
N GLY A 95 29.97 22.70 -35.48
CA GLY A 95 31.19 22.56 -36.28
C GLY A 95 31.03 23.28 -37.64
N PRO A 96 32.11 23.86 -38.20
CA PRO A 96 32.03 24.61 -39.44
C PRO A 96 31.82 23.66 -40.64
N ALA A 97 31.10 24.16 -41.64
CA ALA A 97 31.00 23.54 -42.95
C ALA A 97 32.22 23.91 -43.80
N ASP A 98 32.93 22.89 -44.29
CA ASP A 98 33.56 22.85 -45.62
C ASP A 98 33.83 21.39 -46.01
#